data_AF-A0A7X8CVW2-F1
#
_entry.id   AF-A0A7X8CVW2-F1
#
_cell.length_a   1.000
_cell.length_b   1.000
_cell.length_c   1.000
_cell.angle_alpha   90.00
_cell.angle_beta   90.00
_cell.angle_gamma   90.00
#
_symmetry.space_group_name_H-M   'P 1'
#
loop_
_entity.id
_entity.type
_entity.pdbx_description
1 polymer ?
#
loop_
_entity_poly.entity_id
_entity_poly.type
_entity_poly.pdbx_seq_one_letter_code
_entity_poly.pdbx_strand_id
1 'polypeptide(L)'
;MPEAAVATFALVFPGIALILKERVSLFREWSTVIVCYAAGLILGNLGVLPDRVAGVLDGISTAAVALSIPLLLFSVDLSKWRSLAGRAGLSFALAGFSVALVSAAAVFLVRPAGAESWKLSGLLVGLYTGGTPNLAALKTALAVDQNLYLAVHASDIVLSAVYLFFVMTAAKPLLGRLLPAYSAAGVDEGEIRPPPARLGDF
;
A
#
# COMPACT_ATOMS: atom_id res chain seq x y z
N MET A 1 -0.39 -18.67 28.37
CA MET A 1 0.92 -18.25 27.83
C MET A 1 0.71 -16.88 27.22
N PRO A 2 1.32 -15.80 27.74
CA PRO A 2 1.05 -14.42 27.32
C PRO A 2 1.36 -14.16 25.83
N GLU A 3 2.25 -14.95 25.23
CA GLU A 3 2.59 -14.90 23.81
C GLU A 3 1.42 -15.33 22.92
N ALA A 4 0.65 -16.33 23.37
CA ALA A 4 -0.54 -16.79 22.65
C ALA A 4 -1.62 -15.70 22.59
N ALA A 5 -1.76 -14.91 23.66
CA ALA A 5 -2.71 -13.79 23.67
C ALA A 5 -2.33 -12.71 22.64
N VAL A 6 -1.04 -12.40 22.50
CA VAL A 6 -0.57 -11.45 21.48
C VAL A 6 -0.74 -11.99 20.07
N ALA A 7 -0.44 -13.28 19.85
CA ALA A 7 -0.66 -13.92 18.55
C ALA A 7 -2.14 -13.91 18.15
N THR A 8 -3.04 -14.25 19.09
CA THR A 8 -4.49 -14.18 18.87
C THR A 8 -4.93 -12.76 18.57
N PHE A 9 -4.45 -11.77 19.32
CA PHE A 9 -4.73 -10.37 19.04
C PHE A 9 -4.29 -9.98 17.62
N ALA A 10 -3.06 -10.31 17.22
CA ALA A 10 -2.52 -9.96 15.91
C ALA A 10 -3.32 -10.57 14.74
N LEU A 11 -3.87 -11.77 14.91
CA LEU A 11 -4.67 -12.45 13.88
C LEU A 11 -6.14 -11.99 13.86
N VAL A 12 -6.73 -11.74 15.03
CA VAL A 12 -8.16 -11.48 15.16
C VAL A 12 -8.48 -9.98 15.05
N PHE A 13 -7.61 -9.11 15.58
CA PHE A 13 -7.85 -7.66 15.61
C PHE A 13 -8.07 -7.03 14.23
N PRO A 14 -7.32 -7.37 13.16
CA PRO A 14 -7.58 -6.84 11.83
C PRO A 14 -8.99 -7.18 11.32
N GLY A 15 -9.47 -8.39 11.61
CA GLY A 15 -10.83 -8.83 11.29
C GLY A 15 -11.89 -8.04 12.08
N ILE A 16 -11.66 -7.84 13.39
CA ILE A 16 -12.55 -7.00 14.22
C ILE A 16 -12.59 -5.57 13.70
N ALA A 17 -11.44 -4.97 13.37
CA ALA A 17 -11.36 -3.61 12.85
C ALA A 17 -12.11 -3.46 11.52
N LEU A 18 -12.05 -4.48 10.65
CA LEU A 18 -12.82 -4.51 9.40
C LEU A 18 -14.32 -4.58 9.65
N ILE A 19 -14.77 -5.48 10.54
CA ILE A 19 -16.19 -5.61 10.90
C ILE A 19 -16.70 -4.32 11.55
N LEU A 20 -15.91 -3.71 12.42
CA LEU A 20 -16.28 -2.46 13.10
C LEU A 20 -16.44 -1.30 12.10
N LYS A 21 -15.56 -1.22 11.10
CA LYS A 21 -15.65 -0.25 10.00
C LYS A 21 -16.96 -0.40 9.21
N GLU A 22 -17.42 -1.63 8.98
CA GLU A 22 -18.68 -1.87 8.26
C GLU A 22 -19.92 -1.60 9.11
N ARG A 23 -19.86 -1.90 10.42
CA ARG A 23 -21.01 -1.86 11.33
C ARG A 23 -21.24 -0.52 12.02
N VAL A 24 -20.20 0.28 12.25
CA VAL A 24 -20.28 1.52 13.05
C VAL A 24 -19.96 2.73 12.18
N SER A 25 -20.90 3.68 12.10
CA SER A 25 -20.78 4.90 11.28
C SER A 25 -19.55 5.73 11.62
N LEU A 26 -19.15 5.79 12.89
CA LEU A 26 -17.98 6.53 13.37
C LEU A 26 -16.64 5.99 12.81
N PHE A 27 -16.55 4.69 12.53
CA PHE A 27 -15.33 4.04 12.05
C PHE A 27 -15.29 3.87 10.53
N ARG A 28 -16.37 4.26 9.83
CA ARG A 28 -16.49 4.09 8.36
C ARG A 28 -15.39 4.83 7.59
N GLU A 29 -15.01 6.00 8.07
CA GLU A 29 -14.04 6.89 7.43
C GLU A 29 -12.58 6.51 7.72
N TRP A 30 -12.35 5.66 8.73
CA TRP A 30 -11.00 5.26 9.13
C TRP A 30 -10.49 4.11 8.26
N SER A 31 -9.23 4.22 7.83
CA SER A 31 -8.54 3.09 7.20
C SER A 31 -8.25 2.01 8.23
N THR A 32 -8.72 0.78 7.97
CA THR A 32 -8.47 -0.39 8.82
C THR A 32 -6.98 -0.57 9.10
N VAL A 33 -6.12 -0.27 8.13
CA VAL A 33 -4.66 -0.34 8.26
C VAL A 33 -4.16 0.63 9.34
N ILE A 34 -4.63 1.89 9.33
CA ILE A 34 -4.23 2.91 10.30
C ILE A 34 -4.65 2.50 11.72
N VAL A 35 -5.86 1.96 11.87
CA VAL A 35 -6.36 1.47 13.17
C VAL A 35 -5.49 0.33 13.71
N CYS A 36 -5.12 -0.64 12.87
CA CYS A 36 -4.20 -1.72 13.24
C CYS A 36 -2.82 -1.21 13.65
N TYR A 37 -2.27 -0.25 12.91
CA TYR A 37 -0.99 0.38 13.25
C TYR A 37 -1.04 1.11 14.59
N ALA A 38 -2.07 1.94 14.81
CA ALA A 38 -2.23 2.68 16.05
C ALA A 38 -2.36 1.73 17.25
N ALA A 39 -3.18 0.69 17.14
CA ALA A 39 -3.34 -0.31 18.20
C ALA A 39 -2.02 -1.04 18.48
N GLY A 40 -1.31 -1.46 17.43
CA GLY A 40 0.00 -2.13 17.56
C GLY A 40 1.06 -1.23 18.19
N LEU A 41 1.15 0.04 17.79
CA LEU A 41 2.07 1.01 18.37
C LEU A 41 1.75 1.30 19.83
N ILE A 42 0.49 1.50 20.18
CA ILE A 42 0.07 1.72 21.58
C ILE A 42 0.46 0.50 22.43
N LEU A 43 0.10 -0.71 22.00
CA LEU A 43 0.47 -1.95 22.69
C LEU A 43 1.98 -2.13 22.79
N GLY A 44 2.72 -1.80 21.73
CA GLY A 44 4.18 -1.84 21.69
C GLY A 44 4.85 -0.90 22.69
N ASN A 45 4.24 0.25 22.98
CA ASN A 45 4.80 1.27 23.87
C ASN A 45 4.33 1.13 25.33
N LEU A 46 3.31 0.31 25.62
CA LEU A 46 2.80 0.10 26.99
C LEU A 46 3.74 -0.72 27.87
N GLY A 47 4.78 -1.36 27.31
CA GLY A 47 5.72 -2.19 28.07
C GLY A 47 5.12 -3.49 28.63
N VAL A 48 3.90 -3.85 28.22
CA VAL A 48 3.17 -5.05 28.66
C VAL A 48 3.47 -6.30 27.83
N LEU A 49 4.35 -6.16 26.84
CA LEU A 49 4.65 -7.22 25.89
C LEU A 49 5.69 -8.23 26.44
N PRO A 50 5.50 -9.54 26.25
CA PRO A 50 6.47 -10.56 26.68
C PRO A 50 7.77 -10.52 25.88
N ASP A 51 8.89 -10.95 26.49
CA ASP A 51 10.23 -10.91 25.87
C ASP A 51 10.32 -11.67 24.54
N ARG A 52 9.58 -12.78 24.39
CA ARG A 52 9.60 -13.61 23.16
C ARG A 52 8.60 -13.19 22.10
N VAL A 53 7.90 -12.07 22.28
CA VAL A 53 6.83 -11.64 21.36
C VAL A 53 7.36 -11.28 19.96
N ALA A 54 8.58 -10.75 19.88
CA ALA A 54 9.15 -10.26 18.61
C ALA A 54 9.25 -11.38 17.57
N GLY A 55 9.75 -12.56 17.96
CA GLY A 55 9.84 -13.71 17.06
C GLY A 55 8.47 -14.25 16.61
N VAL A 56 7.47 -14.19 17.49
CA VAL A 56 6.09 -14.58 17.15
C VAL A 56 5.49 -13.62 16.13
N LEU A 57 5.61 -12.31 16.35
CA LEU A 57 5.11 -11.28 15.45
C LEU A 57 5.82 -11.32 14.08
N ASP A 58 7.13 -11.54 14.07
CA ASP A 58 7.91 -11.69 12.84
C ASP A 58 7.50 -12.93 12.04
N GLY A 59 7.27 -14.05 12.73
CA GLY A 59 6.75 -15.28 12.12
C GLY A 59 5.35 -15.10 11.52
N ILE A 60 4.44 -14.43 12.24
CA ILE A 60 3.10 -14.09 11.73
C ILE A 60 3.20 -13.19 10.51
N SER A 61 4.02 -12.14 10.57
CA SER A 61 4.25 -11.22 9.46
C SER A 61 4.76 -11.97 8.22
N THR A 62 5.77 -12.83 8.39
CA THR A 62 6.36 -13.59 7.28
C THR A 62 5.34 -14.55 6.65
N ALA A 63 4.56 -15.26 7.46
CA ALA A 63 3.50 -16.14 6.98
C ALA A 63 2.39 -15.37 6.23
N ALA A 64 1.97 -14.21 6.77
CA ALA A 64 0.97 -13.36 6.13
C ALA A 64 1.44 -12.85 4.76
N VAL A 65 2.72 -12.46 4.63
CA VAL A 65 3.33 -12.06 3.35
C VAL A 65 3.32 -13.21 2.36
N ALA A 66 3.76 -14.39 2.79
CA ALA A 66 3.80 -15.57 1.94
C ALA A 66 2.41 -15.97 1.43
N LEU A 67 1.36 -15.80 2.24
CA LEU A 67 -0.03 -16.06 1.85
C LEU A 67 -0.64 -14.94 0.99
N SER A 68 -0.24 -13.69 1.19
CA SER A 68 -0.79 -12.55 0.44
C SER A 68 -0.50 -12.63 -1.05
N ILE A 69 0.68 -13.13 -1.46
CA ILE A 69 1.07 -13.20 -2.87
C ILE A 69 0.16 -14.17 -3.67
N PRO A 70 -0.06 -15.43 -3.25
CA PRO A 70 -1.02 -16.33 -3.90
C PRO A 70 -2.45 -15.78 -3.93
N LEU A 71 -2.92 -15.19 -2.82
CA LEU A 71 -4.29 -14.66 -2.74
C LEU A 71 -4.50 -13.50 -3.73
N LEU A 72 -3.52 -12.61 -3.86
CA LEU A 72 -3.55 -11.56 -4.88
C LEU A 72 -3.55 -12.15 -6.29
N LEU A 73 -2.71 -13.14 -6.56
CA LEU A 73 -2.63 -13.76 -7.88
C LEU A 73 -3.93 -14.50 -8.26
N PHE A 74 -4.58 -15.18 -7.31
CA PHE A 74 -5.89 -15.80 -7.52
C PHE A 74 -7.01 -14.78 -7.74
N SER A 75 -6.84 -13.55 -7.29
CA SER A 75 -7.78 -12.47 -7.58
C SER A 75 -7.62 -11.86 -8.98
N VAL A 76 -6.56 -12.22 -9.73
CA VAL A 76 -6.29 -11.67 -11.07
C VAL A 76 -7.10 -12.43 -12.13
N ASP A 77 -7.88 -11.69 -12.91
CA ASP A 77 -8.54 -12.21 -14.12
C ASP A 77 -7.53 -12.30 -15.28
N LEU A 78 -6.89 -13.47 -15.41
CA LEU A 78 -5.90 -13.76 -16.45
C LEU A 78 -6.46 -13.70 -17.88
N SER A 79 -7.79 -13.83 -18.05
CA SER A 79 -8.43 -13.81 -19.37
C SER A 79 -8.28 -12.46 -20.06
N LYS A 80 -8.34 -11.37 -19.27
CA LYS A 80 -8.22 -10.00 -19.76
C LYS A 80 -6.79 -9.50 -19.87
N TRP A 81 -5.81 -10.29 -19.41
CA TRP A 81 -4.41 -9.86 -19.42
C TRP A 81 -3.93 -9.53 -20.84
N ARG A 82 -4.24 -10.36 -21.83
CA ARG A 82 -3.77 -10.16 -23.21
C ARG A 82 -4.32 -8.91 -23.89
N SER A 83 -5.55 -8.50 -23.59
CA SER A 83 -6.16 -7.29 -24.19
C SER A 83 -5.67 -5.99 -23.56
N LEU A 84 -5.24 -6.02 -22.29
CA LEU A 84 -4.75 -4.85 -21.55
C LEU A 84 -3.21 -4.74 -21.54
N ALA A 85 -2.49 -5.84 -21.75
CA ALA A 85 -1.03 -5.94 -21.53
C ALA A 85 -0.18 -4.95 -22.33
N GLY A 86 -0.56 -4.60 -23.57
CA GLY A 86 0.30 -3.81 -24.45
C GLY A 86 0.61 -2.41 -23.89
N ARG A 87 -0.39 -1.53 -23.85
CA ARG A 87 -0.21 -0.16 -23.37
C ARG A 87 -0.13 -0.06 -21.85
N ALA A 88 -0.87 -0.92 -21.12
CA ALA A 88 -0.82 -0.90 -19.65
C ALA A 88 0.53 -1.41 -19.13
N GLY A 89 1.09 -2.46 -19.75
CA GLY A 89 2.40 -3.00 -19.37
C GLY A 89 3.53 -2.00 -19.62
N LEU A 90 3.52 -1.30 -20.76
CA LEU A 90 4.49 -0.24 -21.04
C LEU A 90 4.36 0.94 -20.06
N SER A 91 3.12 1.36 -19.75
CA SER A 91 2.86 2.41 -18.77
C SER A 91 3.36 2.01 -17.38
N PHE A 92 3.11 0.77 -16.97
CA PHE A 92 3.60 0.21 -15.72
C PHE A 92 5.14 0.14 -15.68
N ALA A 93 5.78 -0.28 -16.77
CA ALA A 93 7.24 -0.33 -16.86
C ALA A 93 7.87 1.08 -16.76
N LEU A 94 7.30 2.08 -17.45
CA LEU A 94 7.74 3.47 -17.33
C LEU A 94 7.52 4.03 -15.93
N ALA A 95 6.37 3.74 -15.31
CA ALA A 95 6.09 4.13 -13.93
C ALA A 95 7.09 3.49 -12.96
N GLY A 96 7.31 2.18 -13.07
CA GLY A 96 8.28 1.45 -12.24
C GLY A 96 9.71 1.95 -12.43
N PHE A 97 10.12 2.24 -13.66
CA PHE A 97 11.41 2.85 -13.95
C PHE A 97 11.53 4.25 -13.33
N SER A 98 10.49 5.07 -13.44
CA SER A 98 10.46 6.40 -12.83
C SER A 98 10.60 6.32 -11.30
N VAL A 99 9.84 5.44 -10.65
CA VAL A 99 9.93 5.19 -9.20
C VAL A 99 11.34 4.73 -8.81
N ALA A 100 11.91 3.77 -9.55
CA ALA A 100 13.27 3.29 -9.30
C ALA A 100 14.32 4.40 -9.44
N LEU A 101 14.22 5.22 -10.50
CA LEU A 101 15.14 6.32 -10.76
C LEU A 101 15.06 7.38 -9.66
N VAL A 102 13.85 7.83 -9.30
CA VAL A 102 13.64 8.84 -8.26
C VAL A 102 14.08 8.33 -6.90
N SER A 103 13.73 7.08 -6.56
CA SER A 103 14.12 6.47 -5.29
C SER A 103 15.63 6.27 -5.20
N ALA A 104 16.31 5.94 -6.31
CA ALA A 104 17.77 5.85 -6.34
C ALA A 104 18.41 7.24 -6.19
N ALA A 105 17.92 8.23 -6.94
CA ALA A 105 18.40 9.61 -6.87
C ALA A 105 18.26 10.19 -5.45
N ALA A 106 17.16 9.88 -4.75
CA ALA A 106 16.94 10.30 -3.37
C ALA A 106 18.04 9.82 -2.41
N VAL A 107 18.54 8.59 -2.57
CA VAL A 107 19.66 8.07 -1.74
C VAL A 107 20.94 8.87 -1.95
N PHE A 108 21.22 9.32 -3.18
CA PHE A 108 22.42 10.10 -3.49
C PHE A 108 22.29 11.57 -3.07
N LEU A 109 21.10 12.15 -3.19
CA LEU A 109 20.81 13.55 -2.82
C LEU A 109 20.80 13.75 -1.31
N VAL A 110 20.32 12.75 -0.56
CA VAL A 110 20.29 12.76 0.91
C VAL A 110 21.61 12.15 1.43
N ARG A 111 22.68 12.96 1.46
CA ARG A 111 24.02 12.60 2.03
C ARG A 111 23.96 12.02 3.45
N PRO A 112 24.99 11.24 3.83
CA PRO A 112 24.88 9.79 3.80
C PRO A 112 23.74 9.36 4.73
N ALA A 113 22.53 9.25 4.19
CA ALA A 113 21.53 8.41 4.82
C ALA A 113 22.21 7.04 5.04
N GLY A 114 22.24 6.51 6.26
CA GLY A 114 23.18 5.46 6.70
C GLY A 114 23.28 4.19 5.85
N ALA A 115 24.07 3.22 6.32
CA ALA A 115 24.43 2.01 5.57
C ALA A 115 23.26 1.22 4.95
N GLU A 116 22.04 1.41 5.44
CA GLU A 116 20.81 0.72 5.04
C GLU A 116 19.93 1.50 4.02
N SER A 117 20.35 2.67 3.54
CA SER A 117 19.51 3.54 2.69
C SER A 117 19.17 2.97 1.32
N TRP A 118 20.02 2.10 0.80
CA TRP A 118 19.71 1.35 -0.41
C TRP A 118 18.56 0.35 -0.17
N LYS A 119 18.44 -0.22 1.04
CA LYS A 119 17.29 -1.07 1.42
C LYS A 119 16.02 -0.26 1.56
N LEU A 120 16.10 0.96 2.10
CA LEU A 120 14.99 1.91 2.15
C LEU A 120 14.46 2.24 0.75
N SER A 121 15.37 2.54 -0.18
CA SER A 121 15.04 2.80 -1.57
C SER A 121 14.39 1.58 -2.21
N GLY A 122 14.96 0.38 -2.03
CA GLY A 122 14.38 -0.86 -2.52
C GLY A 122 12.97 -1.12 -1.98
N LEU A 123 12.75 -0.90 -0.67
CA LEU A 123 11.44 -1.00 -0.04
C LEU A 123 10.41 -0.06 -0.68
N LEU A 124 10.75 1.22 -0.85
CA LEU A 124 9.84 2.20 -1.48
C LEU A 124 9.56 1.86 -2.95
N VAL A 125 10.57 1.42 -3.71
CA VAL A 125 10.36 0.93 -5.08
C VAL A 125 9.37 -0.23 -5.08
N GLY A 126 9.51 -1.19 -4.16
CA GLY A 126 8.58 -2.30 -4.04
C GLY A 126 7.16 -1.86 -3.67
N LEU A 127 7.04 -0.95 -2.71
CA LEU A 127 5.75 -0.40 -2.28
C LEU A 127 4.99 0.24 -3.42
N TYR A 128 5.64 1.07 -4.23
CA TYR A 128 4.96 1.81 -5.30
C TYR A 128 4.78 1.01 -6.59
N THR A 129 5.47 -0.11 -6.76
CA THR A 129 5.31 -1.01 -7.92
C THR A 129 4.39 -2.19 -7.64
N GLY A 130 4.20 -2.58 -6.39
CA GLY A 130 3.43 -3.78 -6.03
C GLY A 130 2.69 -3.71 -4.68
N GLY A 131 2.60 -2.53 -4.07
CA GLY A 131 1.86 -2.31 -2.84
C GLY A 131 2.54 -2.85 -1.58
N THR A 132 1.77 -2.84 -0.49
CA THR A 132 2.24 -3.30 0.83
C THR A 132 2.66 -4.78 0.87
N PRO A 133 2.09 -5.71 0.06
CA PRO A 133 2.59 -7.08 -0.02
C PRO A 133 3.98 -7.17 -0.66
N ASN A 134 4.26 -6.35 -1.68
CA ASN A 134 5.59 -6.31 -2.30
C ASN A 134 6.64 -5.68 -1.37
N LEU A 135 6.27 -4.59 -0.66
CA LEU A 135 7.10 -4.01 0.39
C LEU A 135 7.47 -5.06 1.45
N ALA A 136 6.49 -5.84 1.91
CA ALA A 136 6.70 -6.83 2.96
C ALA A 136 7.50 -8.07 2.48
N ALA A 137 7.37 -8.46 1.21
CA ALA A 137 8.24 -9.43 0.57
C ALA A 137 9.70 -8.95 0.52
N LEU A 138 9.92 -7.69 0.14
CA LEU A 138 11.26 -7.09 0.11
C LEU A 138 11.87 -6.91 1.49
N LYS A 139 11.09 -6.60 2.53
CA LYS A 139 11.57 -6.61 3.94
C LYS A 139 12.23 -7.94 4.26
N THR A 140 11.60 -9.04 3.87
CA THR A 140 12.13 -10.39 4.10
C THR A 140 13.33 -10.68 3.21
N ALA A 141 13.25 -10.37 1.90
CA ALA A 141 14.32 -10.66 0.93
C ALA A 141 15.62 -9.87 1.20
N LEU A 142 15.49 -8.62 1.65
CA LEU A 142 16.62 -7.73 1.96
C LEU A 142 17.06 -7.81 3.43
N ALA A 143 16.43 -8.69 4.22
CA ALA A 143 16.63 -8.81 5.67
C ALA A 143 16.60 -7.45 6.37
N VAL A 144 15.53 -6.68 6.13
CA VAL A 144 15.35 -5.36 6.73
C VAL A 144 14.85 -5.52 8.16
N ASP A 145 15.45 -4.75 9.07
CA ASP A 145 15.00 -4.67 10.46
C ASP A 145 13.51 -4.28 10.56
N GLN A 146 12.81 -4.90 11.50
CA GLN A 146 11.37 -4.70 11.66
C GLN A 146 11.04 -3.27 12.08
N ASN A 147 11.86 -2.60 12.89
CA ASN A 147 11.61 -1.22 13.27
C ASN A 147 11.79 -0.30 12.06
N LEU A 148 12.82 -0.55 11.23
CA LEU A 148 13.03 0.21 10.01
C LEU A 148 11.85 0.03 9.03
N TYR A 149 11.37 -1.20 8.85
CA TYR A 149 10.18 -1.49 8.03
C TYR A 149 8.93 -0.75 8.54
N LEU A 150 8.67 -0.80 9.85
CA LEU A 150 7.52 -0.12 10.45
C LEU A 150 7.65 1.41 10.33
N ALA A 151 8.84 1.96 10.57
CA ALA A 151 9.09 3.40 10.47
C ALA A 151 8.86 3.93 9.05
N VAL A 152 9.38 3.23 8.04
CA VAL A 152 9.18 3.58 6.63
C VAL A 152 7.71 3.50 6.27
N HIS A 153 7.05 2.39 6.59
CA HIS A 153 5.67 2.19 6.19
C HIS A 153 4.72 3.19 6.88
N ALA A 154 4.92 3.47 8.16
CA ALA A 154 4.15 4.49 8.88
C ALA A 154 4.39 5.89 8.30
N SER A 155 5.65 6.25 8.02
CA SER A 155 5.99 7.54 7.42
C SER A 155 5.36 7.71 6.04
N ASP A 156 5.36 6.65 5.23
CA ASP A 156 4.75 6.62 3.91
C ASP A 156 3.23 6.85 3.95
N ILE A 157 2.52 6.21 4.89
CA ILE A 157 1.08 6.40 5.08
C ILE A 157 0.77 7.86 5.43
N VAL A 158 1.53 8.45 6.35
CA VAL A 158 1.35 9.84 6.76
C VAL A 158 1.61 10.79 5.58
N LEU A 159 2.71 10.59 4.85
CA LEU A 159 3.07 11.43 3.71
C LEU A 159 2.06 11.29 2.57
N SER A 160 1.59 10.07 2.30
CA SER A 160 0.55 9.78 1.30
C SER A 160 -0.77 10.47 1.66
N ALA A 161 -1.16 10.49 2.94
CA ALA A 161 -2.35 11.20 3.38
C ALA A 161 -2.24 12.70 3.14
N VAL A 162 -1.08 13.30 3.47
CA VAL A 162 -0.81 14.72 3.20
C VAL A 162 -0.80 15.01 1.70
N TYR A 163 -0.15 14.16 0.91
CA TYR A 163 -0.10 14.28 -0.54
C TYR A 163 -1.50 14.20 -1.17
N LEU A 164 -2.32 13.21 -0.77
CA LEU A 164 -3.68 13.07 -1.27
C LEU A 164 -4.55 14.26 -0.86
N PHE A 165 -4.42 14.75 0.37
CA PHE A 165 -5.10 15.95 0.81
C PHE A 165 -4.73 17.15 -0.05
N PHE A 166 -3.43 17.34 -0.34
CA PHE A 166 -2.95 18.37 -1.27
C PHE A 166 -3.54 18.20 -2.68
N VAL A 167 -3.56 16.97 -3.22
CA VAL A 167 -4.12 16.70 -4.55
C VAL A 167 -5.60 17.06 -4.65
N MET A 168 -6.38 16.69 -3.63
CA MET A 168 -7.82 16.92 -3.61
C MET A 168 -8.20 18.38 -3.36
N THR A 169 -7.35 19.17 -2.69
CA THR A 169 -7.68 20.54 -2.28
C THR A 169 -7.00 21.59 -3.15
N ALA A 170 -5.68 21.54 -3.24
CA ALA A 170 -4.85 22.62 -3.77
C ALA A 170 -4.21 22.30 -5.13
N ALA A 171 -4.05 21.03 -5.49
CA ALA A 171 -3.37 20.68 -6.74
C ALA A 171 -4.16 21.09 -7.97
N LYS A 172 -5.49 20.90 -8.01
CA LYS A 172 -6.32 21.31 -9.16
C LYS A 172 -6.21 22.81 -9.48
N PRO A 173 -6.41 23.76 -8.53
CA PRO A 173 -6.26 25.18 -8.82
C PRO A 173 -4.81 25.61 -9.10
N LEU A 174 -3.81 24.91 -8.53
CA LEU A 174 -2.40 25.23 -8.75
C LEU A 174 -1.88 24.73 -10.11
N LEU A 175 -2.13 23.45 -10.41
CA LEU A 175 -1.69 22.79 -11.65
C LEU A 175 -2.49 23.27 -12.86
N GLY A 176 -3.76 23.63 -12.69
CA GLY A 176 -4.57 24.24 -13.76
C GLY A 176 -4.06 25.60 -14.25
N ARG A 177 -3.09 26.23 -13.57
CA ARG A 177 -2.39 27.42 -14.06
C ARG A 177 -1.22 27.10 -14.98
N LEU A 178 -0.64 25.92 -14.87
CA LEU A 178 0.57 25.51 -15.59
C LEU A 178 0.29 24.48 -16.68
N LEU A 179 -0.67 23.59 -16.45
CA LEU A 179 -1.06 22.50 -17.35
C LEU A 179 -2.32 22.90 -18.13
N PRO A 180 -2.37 22.64 -19.45
CA PRO A 180 -3.55 22.88 -20.24
C PRO A 180 -4.73 22.05 -19.72
N ALA A 181 -5.94 22.61 -19.80
CA ALA A 181 -7.15 21.88 -19.46
C ALA A 181 -7.23 20.60 -20.30
N TYR A 182 -7.58 19.49 -19.65
CA TYR A 182 -7.76 18.21 -20.34
C TYR A 182 -8.81 18.38 -21.44
N SER A 183 -8.40 18.22 -22.70
CA SER A 183 -9.31 18.18 -23.85
C SER A 183 -9.61 16.72 -24.16
N ALA A 184 -10.85 16.30 -23.97
CA ALA A 184 -11.33 14.96 -24.28
C ALA A 184 -11.40 14.65 -25.80
N ALA A 185 -10.78 15.49 -26.64
CA ALA A 185 -10.90 15.48 -28.11
C ALA A 185 -10.26 14.27 -28.83
N GLY A 186 -10.05 13.14 -28.15
CA GLY A 186 -9.46 11.93 -28.72
C GLY A 186 -10.02 10.62 -28.18
N VAL A 187 -11.05 10.65 -27.33
CA VAL A 187 -11.84 9.47 -26.99
C VAL A 187 -13.16 9.63 -27.71
N ASP A 188 -13.35 8.86 -28.78
CA ASP A 188 -14.62 8.81 -29.52
C ASP A 188 -15.74 8.52 -28.52
N GLU A 189 -16.64 9.48 -28.28
CA GLU A 189 -17.79 9.36 -27.36
C GLU A 189 -18.80 8.27 -27.80
N GLY A 190 -18.51 7.54 -28.87
CA GLY A 190 -19.35 6.49 -29.46
C GLY A 190 -19.38 5.14 -28.73
N GLU A 191 -18.56 4.90 -27.70
CA GLU A 191 -18.44 3.55 -27.09
C GLU A 191 -18.82 3.45 -25.61
N ILE A 192 -19.34 4.51 -25.01
CA ILE A 192 -19.96 4.41 -23.67
C ILE A 192 -21.47 4.25 -23.85
N ARG A 193 -21.91 3.03 -24.19
CA ARG A 193 -23.33 2.69 -24.11
C ARG A 193 -23.77 2.77 -22.64
N PRO A 194 -24.83 3.52 -22.30
CA PRO A 194 -25.39 3.46 -20.96
C PRO A 194 -25.81 2.00 -20.67
N PRO A 195 -25.71 1.53 -19.41
CA PRO A 195 -26.15 0.19 -19.07
C PRO A 195 -27.63 0.00 -19.47
N PRO A 196 -28.01 -1.14 -20.04
CA PRO A 196 -29.38 -1.37 -20.49
C PRO A 196 -30.34 -1.19 -19.31
N ALA A 197 -31.32 -0.31 -19.49
CA ALA A 197 -32.26 0.08 -18.43
C ALA A 197 -33.25 -1.04 -18.07
N ARG A 198 -33.34 -2.09 -18.89
CA ARG A 198 -34.18 -3.27 -18.68
C ARG A 198 -33.40 -4.54 -18.99
N LEU A 199 -33.63 -5.57 -18.18
CA LEU A 199 -33.07 -6.90 -18.36
C LEU A 199 -33.73 -7.53 -19.61
N GLY A 200 -33.11 -7.34 -20.77
CA GLY A 200 -33.64 -7.76 -22.07
C GLY A 200 -33.01 -7.03 -23.26
N ASP A 201 -32.39 -5.87 -23.04
CA ASP A 201 -31.78 -5.05 -24.10
C ASP A 201 -30.26 -5.33 -24.28
N PHE A 202 -29.86 -6.61 -24.25
CA PHE A 202 -28.50 -7.04 -24.61
C PHE A 202 -28.39 -7.32 -26.11
#